data_AF-A0A166I4M3-F1
#
_entry.id   AF-A0A166I4M3-F1
#
_cell.length_a   1.000
_cell.length_b   1.000
_cell.length_c   1.000
_cell.angle_alpha   90.00
_cell.angle_beta   90.00
_cell.angle_gamma   90.00
#
_symmetry.space_group_name_H-M   'P 1'
#
loop_
_entity.id
_entity.type
_entity.pdbx_description
1 polymer ?
#
loop_
_entity_poly.entity_id
_entity_poly.type
_entity_poly.pdbx_seq_one_letter_code
_entity_poly.pdbx_strand_id
1 'polypeptide(L)'
;MPPSDLPIDMSDPRIRDYIALIRLQVLTPLSFLVNIVAVIVCGLVIKPTIGDLSKIHPNPLTPQSSMIGTFVVILYVTQIGYCLLLVLARKVETKNTLVKGVGISFVIANWLMAMWAVAWSFQLWLVSTILLGLMIISLSYANIVLLIYHTPTTRRPLDIILIHLPARLITLGWSWPYGDPTRYGDYQLEGLAVVLPVNILALVAVILRHDVVWCFGAAWINAAIWSARPKAAPVFITTVVFTVVLPLALVAATVFSHLRNRKRGVIALPPDEEVHPRV
;
A
#
# COMPACT_ATOMS: atom_id res chain seq x y z
N MET A 1 2.87 35.42 -24.51
CA MET A 1 2.31 34.63 -25.64
C MET A 1 0.93 34.17 -25.24
N PRO A 2 -0.11 34.52 -26.01
CA PRO A 2 -1.46 34.02 -25.78
C PRO A 2 -1.49 32.49 -26.01
N PRO A 3 -2.36 31.73 -25.30
CA PRO A 3 -2.43 30.27 -25.36
C PRO A 3 -2.90 29.68 -26.71
N SER A 4 -3.06 30.50 -27.75
CA SER A 4 -3.63 30.15 -29.06
C SER A 4 -2.62 29.65 -30.10
N ASP A 5 -1.31 29.65 -29.82
CA ASP A 5 -0.26 29.27 -30.78
C ASP A 5 0.29 27.84 -30.61
N LEU A 6 -0.35 27.00 -29.79
CA LEU A 6 -0.01 25.58 -29.72
C LEU A 6 -0.71 24.84 -30.87
N PRO A 7 -0.02 23.96 -31.63
CA PRO A 7 -0.63 23.17 -32.73
C PRO A 7 -1.67 22.14 -32.25
N ILE A 8 -1.95 22.12 -30.95
CA ILE A 8 -2.87 21.20 -30.26
C ILE A 8 -3.72 22.05 -29.33
N ASP A 9 -5.04 21.99 -29.51
CA ASP A 9 -5.99 22.70 -28.65
C ASP A 9 -6.04 22.07 -27.25
N MET A 10 -5.41 22.74 -26.29
CA MET A 10 -5.36 22.31 -24.89
C MET A 10 -6.62 22.69 -24.09
N SER A 11 -7.58 23.38 -24.72
CA SER A 11 -8.85 23.75 -24.08
C SER A 11 -9.85 22.58 -24.04
N ASP A 12 -9.71 21.58 -24.91
CA ASP A 12 -10.53 20.36 -24.89
C ASP A 12 -10.06 19.39 -23.77
N PRO A 13 -10.93 19.06 -22.79
CA PRO A 13 -10.61 18.12 -21.72
C PRO A 13 -10.22 16.73 -22.22
N ARG A 14 -10.69 16.29 -23.39
CA ARG A 14 -10.37 14.97 -23.97
C ARG A 14 -8.93 14.91 -24.47
N ILE A 15 -8.45 16.00 -25.08
CA ILE A 15 -7.08 16.12 -25.57
C ILE A 15 -6.11 16.14 -24.38
N ARG A 16 -6.46 16.86 -23.31
CA ARG A 16 -5.69 16.88 -22.06
C ARG A 16 -5.58 15.50 -21.41
N ASP A 17 -6.69 14.77 -21.31
CA ASP A 17 -6.71 13.41 -20.75
C ASP A 17 -5.87 12.43 -21.59
N TYR A 18 -5.90 12.57 -22.92
CA TYR A 18 -5.09 11.76 -23.83
C TYR A 18 -3.58 12.04 -23.68
N ILE A 19 -3.18 13.31 -23.60
CA ILE A 19 -1.78 13.69 -23.36
C ILE A 19 -1.31 13.23 -21.98
N ALA A 20 -2.15 13.33 -20.95
CA ALA A 20 -1.83 12.84 -19.60
C ALA A 20 -1.63 11.31 -19.60
N LEU A 21 -2.46 10.57 -20.34
CA LEU A 21 -2.31 9.12 -20.51
C LEU A 21 -0.99 8.77 -21.20
N ILE A 22 -0.63 9.46 -22.30
CA ILE A 22 0.65 9.24 -22.99
C ILE A 22 1.83 9.50 -22.05
N ARG A 23 1.80 10.61 -21.30
CA ARG A 23 2.84 10.93 -20.31
C ARG A 23 2.97 9.83 -19.27
N LEU A 24 1.86 9.29 -18.76
CA LEU A 24 1.87 8.20 -17.79
C LEU A 24 2.36 6.87 -18.40
N GLN A 25 2.04 6.58 -19.65
CA GLN A 25 2.53 5.39 -20.37
C GLN A 25 4.05 5.41 -20.55
N VAL A 26 4.67 6.58 -20.64
CA VAL A 26 6.14 6.70 -20.71
C VAL A 26 6.77 6.77 -19.32
N LEU A 27 6.18 7.58 -18.43
CA LEU A 27 6.77 7.89 -17.12
C LEU A 27 6.65 6.71 -16.14
N THR A 28 5.58 5.93 -16.20
CA THR A 28 5.37 4.80 -15.29
C THR A 28 6.39 3.68 -15.53
N PRO A 29 6.58 3.16 -16.76
CA PRO A 29 7.59 2.13 -17.01
C PRO A 29 9.01 2.63 -16.75
N LEU A 30 9.30 3.89 -17.08
CA LEU A 30 10.62 4.49 -16.84
C LEU A 30 10.94 4.56 -15.35
N SER A 31 10.04 5.15 -14.53
CA SER A 31 10.23 5.23 -13.08
C SER A 31 10.33 3.85 -12.43
N PHE A 32 9.55 2.88 -12.94
CA PHE A 32 9.58 1.50 -12.48
C PHE A 32 10.92 0.80 -12.78
N LEU A 33 11.45 0.98 -13.99
CA LEU A 33 12.74 0.40 -14.40
C LEU A 33 13.88 0.96 -13.54
N VAL A 34 13.88 2.28 -13.30
CA VAL A 34 14.86 2.92 -12.40
C VAL A 34 14.74 2.35 -10.98
N ASN A 35 13.52 2.16 -10.47
CA ASN A 35 13.29 1.56 -9.16
C ASN A 35 13.86 0.14 -9.05
N ILE A 36 13.56 -0.74 -10.02
CA ILE A 36 14.10 -2.11 -10.04
C ILE A 36 15.62 -2.09 -10.02
N VAL A 37 16.25 -1.31 -10.91
CA VAL A 37 17.70 -1.26 -11.01
C VAL A 37 18.31 -0.77 -9.70
N ALA A 38 17.79 0.32 -9.13
CA ALA A 38 18.28 0.86 -7.86
C ALA A 38 18.19 -0.17 -6.72
N VAL A 39 17.04 -0.84 -6.57
CA VAL A 39 16.82 -1.84 -5.52
C VAL A 39 17.66 -3.09 -5.74
N ILE A 40 17.85 -3.56 -6.97
CA ILE A 40 18.74 -4.69 -7.28
C ILE A 40 20.19 -4.35 -6.95
N VAL A 41 20.68 -3.18 -7.37
CA VAL A 41 22.05 -2.75 -7.10
C VAL A 41 22.29 -2.61 -5.60
N CYS A 42 21.38 -1.95 -4.88
CA CYS A 42 21.47 -1.78 -3.42
C CYS A 42 21.24 -3.09 -2.64
N GLY A 43 20.46 -4.02 -3.20
CA GLY A 43 20.10 -5.27 -2.56
C GLY A 43 21.12 -6.40 -2.78
N LEU A 44 21.84 -6.40 -3.91
CA LEU A 44 22.69 -7.51 -4.32
C LEU A 44 24.14 -7.12 -4.65
N VAL A 45 24.40 -5.88 -5.09
CA VAL A 45 25.73 -5.47 -5.61
C VAL A 45 26.52 -4.69 -4.58
N ILE A 46 25.91 -3.68 -3.96
CA ILE A 46 26.55 -2.84 -2.95
C ILE A 46 26.66 -3.59 -1.63
N LYS A 47 27.83 -3.53 -0.98
CA LYS A 47 28.07 -4.06 0.36
C LYS A 47 28.31 -2.91 1.37
N PRO A 48 27.71 -2.96 2.57
CA PRO A 48 26.69 -3.92 3.02
C PRO A 48 25.39 -3.77 2.22
N THR A 49 24.73 -4.89 1.92
CA THR A 49 23.44 -4.86 1.19
C THR A 49 22.32 -4.29 2.06
N ILE A 50 21.19 -3.89 1.48
CA ILE A 50 19.97 -3.52 2.24
C ILE A 50 19.62 -4.62 3.27
N GLY A 51 19.73 -5.88 2.88
CA GLY A 51 19.46 -7.03 3.74
C GLY A 51 20.47 -7.15 4.89
N ASP A 52 21.75 -6.89 4.63
CA ASP A 52 22.79 -6.91 5.65
C ASP A 52 22.62 -5.75 6.64
N LEU A 53 22.34 -4.55 6.15
CA LEU A 53 22.04 -3.39 6.99
C LEU A 53 20.83 -3.63 7.91
N SER A 54 19.78 -4.27 7.38
CA SER A 54 18.62 -4.68 8.18
C SER A 54 18.96 -5.72 9.24
N LYS A 55 20.00 -6.55 9.03
CA LYS A 55 20.47 -7.51 10.04
C LYS A 55 21.38 -6.84 11.07
N ILE A 56 22.19 -5.87 10.67
CA ILE A 56 23.13 -5.15 11.54
C ILE A 56 22.39 -4.18 12.47
N HIS A 57 21.31 -3.55 11.99
CA HIS A 57 20.47 -2.62 12.75
C HIS A 57 19.03 -3.13 12.92
N PRO A 58 18.81 -4.24 13.64
CA PRO A 58 17.46 -4.73 13.88
C PRO A 58 16.70 -3.80 14.82
N ASN A 59 15.38 -3.77 14.65
CA ASN A 59 14.41 -3.11 15.52
C ASN A 59 13.26 -4.10 15.83
N PRO A 60 12.28 -3.77 16.69
CA PRO A 60 11.23 -4.72 17.09
C PRO A 60 10.41 -5.19 15.88
N LEU A 61 10.29 -4.33 14.87
CA LEU A 61 9.49 -4.52 13.67
C LEU A 61 10.26 -5.10 12.49
N THR A 62 11.59 -5.29 12.60
CA THR A 62 12.42 -5.77 11.50
C THR A 62 11.92 -7.14 11.02
N PRO A 63 11.41 -7.25 9.80
CA PRO A 63 10.90 -8.50 9.27
C PRO A 63 12.02 -9.40 8.75
N GLN A 64 11.68 -10.65 8.45
CA GLN A 64 12.60 -11.57 7.81
C GLN A 64 12.91 -11.10 6.38
N SER A 65 14.19 -10.88 6.08
CA SER A 65 14.65 -10.27 4.83
C SER A 65 14.20 -11.05 3.58
N SER A 66 14.18 -12.39 3.63
CA SER A 66 13.73 -13.23 2.52
C SER A 66 12.24 -13.07 2.20
N MET A 67 11.40 -12.94 3.23
CA MET A 67 9.95 -12.79 3.06
C MET A 67 9.60 -11.41 2.50
N ILE A 68 10.30 -10.36 2.93
CA ILE A 68 10.14 -9.02 2.34
C ILE A 68 10.67 -8.99 0.92
N GLY A 69 11.82 -9.61 0.63
CA GLY A 69 12.33 -9.72 -0.73
C GLY A 69 11.32 -10.39 -1.66
N THR A 70 10.68 -11.47 -1.22
CA THR A 70 9.60 -12.15 -1.95
C THR A 70 8.41 -11.23 -2.18
N PHE A 71 8.00 -10.48 -1.16
CA PHE A 71 6.92 -9.51 -1.26
C PHE A 71 7.22 -8.41 -2.30
N VAL A 72 8.44 -7.88 -2.30
CA VAL A 72 8.90 -6.88 -3.28
C VAL A 72 8.88 -7.46 -4.71
N VAL A 73 9.29 -8.71 -4.90
CA VAL A 73 9.20 -9.39 -6.21
C VAL A 73 7.74 -9.46 -6.69
N ILE A 74 6.80 -9.85 -5.82
CA ILE A 74 5.37 -9.90 -6.15
C ILE A 74 4.86 -8.50 -6.53
N LEU A 75 5.27 -7.45 -5.81
CA LEU A 75 4.91 -6.07 -6.14
C LEU A 75 5.44 -5.68 -7.52
N TYR A 76 6.68 -6.03 -7.85
CA TYR A 76 7.25 -5.74 -9.18
C TYR A 76 6.53 -6.48 -10.30
N VAL A 77 6.20 -7.77 -10.13
CA VAL A 77 5.38 -8.51 -11.10
C VAL A 77 4.02 -7.84 -11.30
N THR A 78 3.39 -7.39 -10.22
CA THR A 78 2.10 -6.69 -10.29
C THR A 78 2.22 -5.33 -10.99
N GLN A 79 3.33 -4.61 -10.79
CA GLN A 79 3.60 -3.34 -11.47
C GLN A 79 3.90 -3.51 -12.97
N ILE A 80 4.49 -4.63 -13.39
CA ILE A 80 4.57 -5.00 -14.81
C ILE A 80 3.15 -5.13 -15.38
N GLY A 81 2.27 -5.86 -14.67
CA GLY A 81 0.86 -5.98 -15.04
C GLY A 81 0.16 -4.62 -15.14
N TYR A 82 0.43 -3.70 -14.20
CA TYR A 82 -0.08 -2.33 -14.24
C TYR A 82 0.40 -1.56 -15.49
N CYS A 83 1.68 -1.67 -15.85
CA CYS A 83 2.22 -1.03 -17.05
C CYS A 83 1.56 -1.58 -18.32
N LEU A 84 1.32 -2.90 -18.39
CA LEU A 84 0.60 -3.52 -19.50
C LEU A 84 -0.86 -3.02 -19.57
N LEU A 85 -1.54 -2.90 -18.43
CA LEU A 85 -2.90 -2.36 -18.37
C LEU A 85 -2.97 -0.90 -18.85
N LEU A 86 -1.97 -0.07 -18.54
CA LEU A 86 -1.91 1.32 -19.03
C LEU A 86 -1.90 1.41 -20.57
N VAL A 87 -1.27 0.45 -21.25
CA VAL A 87 -1.18 0.41 -22.71
C VAL A 87 -2.40 -0.27 -23.33
N LEU A 88 -2.87 -1.36 -22.73
CA LEU A 88 -3.92 -2.21 -23.30
C LEU A 88 -5.34 -1.79 -22.93
N ALA A 89 -5.52 -0.96 -21.90
CA ALA A 89 -6.86 -0.53 -21.47
C ALA A 89 -7.58 0.23 -22.59
N ARG A 90 -8.71 -0.32 -23.04
CA ARG A 90 -9.58 0.31 -24.05
C ARG A 90 -10.77 1.07 -23.42
N LYS A 91 -11.22 0.65 -22.24
CA LYS A 91 -12.37 1.25 -21.54
C LYS A 91 -12.01 2.63 -20.97
N VAL A 92 -12.89 3.60 -21.19
CA VAL A 92 -12.71 5.00 -20.74
C VAL A 92 -12.70 5.10 -19.21
N GLU A 93 -13.53 4.31 -18.53
CA GLU A 93 -13.57 4.22 -17.07
C GLU A 93 -12.22 3.79 -16.49
N THR A 94 -11.64 2.71 -17.04
CA THR A 94 -10.32 2.22 -16.63
C THR A 94 -9.23 3.25 -16.88
N LYS A 95 -9.25 3.94 -18.03
CA LYS A 95 -8.30 5.02 -18.32
C LYS A 95 -8.42 6.18 -17.34
N ASN A 96 -9.64 6.58 -16.97
CA ASN A 96 -9.86 7.65 -15.99
C ASN A 96 -9.35 7.26 -14.60
N THR A 97 -9.59 6.02 -14.16
CA THR A 97 -9.04 5.54 -12.89
C THR A 97 -7.51 5.50 -12.89
N LEU A 98 -6.91 5.06 -14.00
CA LEU A 98 -5.46 5.02 -14.13
C LEU A 98 -4.84 6.42 -14.15
N VAL A 99 -5.40 7.35 -14.92
CA VAL A 99 -4.83 8.69 -15.11
C VAL A 99 -5.10 9.61 -13.93
N LYS A 100 -6.36 9.67 -13.45
CA LYS A 100 -6.81 10.62 -12.42
C LYS A 100 -6.75 10.03 -11.02
N GLY A 101 -6.76 8.70 -10.90
CA GLY A 101 -6.77 8.02 -9.62
C GLY A 101 -5.38 7.73 -9.06
N VAL A 102 -4.55 7.01 -9.83
CA VAL A 102 -3.41 6.29 -9.24
C VAL A 102 -2.08 6.50 -9.97
N GLY A 103 -2.10 6.90 -11.25
CA GLY A 103 -0.92 6.89 -12.11
C GLY A 103 0.24 7.73 -11.59
N ILE A 104 -0.01 8.99 -11.26
CA ILE A 104 1.06 9.89 -10.79
C ILE A 104 1.61 9.48 -9.41
N SER A 105 0.75 8.96 -8.53
CA SER A 105 1.16 8.49 -7.20
C SER A 105 2.07 7.27 -7.28
N PHE A 106 1.80 6.34 -8.22
CA PHE A 106 2.67 5.20 -8.47
C PHE A 106 4.04 5.62 -9.03
N VAL A 107 4.06 6.57 -9.97
CA VAL A 107 5.32 7.14 -10.48
C VAL A 107 6.14 7.73 -9.33
N ILE A 108 5.52 8.56 -8.50
CA ILE A 108 6.19 9.18 -7.34
C ILE A 108 6.67 8.11 -6.37
N ALA A 109 5.85 7.09 -6.07
CA ALA A 109 6.23 5.99 -5.19
C ALA A 109 7.44 5.21 -5.72
N ASN A 110 7.53 4.99 -7.03
CA ASN A 110 8.68 4.33 -7.65
C ASN A 110 9.97 5.13 -7.48
N TRP A 111 9.92 6.45 -7.69
CA TRP A 111 11.07 7.31 -7.45
C TRP A 111 11.47 7.37 -5.98
N LEU A 112 10.50 7.51 -5.08
CA LEU A 112 10.75 7.53 -3.64
C LEU A 112 11.37 6.21 -3.17
N MET A 113 10.90 5.07 -3.67
CA MET A 113 11.45 3.75 -3.35
C MET A 113 12.88 3.60 -3.88
N ALA A 114 13.16 4.06 -5.10
CA ALA A 114 14.50 4.04 -5.67
C ALA A 114 15.50 4.87 -4.85
N MET A 115 15.12 6.10 -4.51
CA MET A 115 15.93 6.99 -3.68
C MET A 115 16.07 6.46 -2.26
N TRP A 116 15.02 5.84 -1.71
CA TRP A 116 15.04 5.21 -0.39
C TRP A 116 16.08 4.09 -0.32
N ALA A 117 16.13 3.22 -1.35
CA ALA A 117 17.09 2.13 -1.41
C ALA A 117 18.54 2.63 -1.40
N VAL A 118 18.81 3.71 -2.14
CA VAL A 118 20.12 4.38 -2.17
C VAL A 118 20.43 5.01 -0.81
N ALA A 119 19.51 5.81 -0.26
CA ALA A 119 19.70 6.48 1.03
C ALA A 119 19.93 5.48 2.18
N TRP A 120 19.20 4.35 2.17
CA TRP A 120 19.39 3.27 3.14
C TRP A 120 20.78 2.64 3.00
N SER A 121 21.22 2.36 1.79
CA SER A 121 22.54 1.76 1.53
C SER A 121 23.70 2.64 1.99
N PHE A 122 23.55 3.96 1.89
CA PHE A 122 24.50 4.94 2.43
C PHE A 122 24.29 5.26 3.92
N GLN A 123 23.41 4.54 4.62
CA GLN A 123 23.10 4.76 6.04
C GLN A 123 22.60 6.19 6.35
N LEU A 124 21.97 6.86 5.38
CA LEU A 124 21.36 8.18 5.56
C LEU A 124 20.00 8.02 6.24
N TRP A 125 19.99 7.64 7.52
CA TRP A 125 18.80 7.23 8.28
C TRP A 125 17.68 8.26 8.26
N LEU A 126 18.02 9.55 8.42
CA LEU A 126 17.04 10.64 8.39
C LEU A 126 16.39 10.77 7.00
N VAL A 127 17.21 10.78 5.96
CA VAL A 127 16.75 10.92 4.57
C VAL A 127 15.89 9.71 4.18
N SER A 128 16.35 8.51 4.52
CA SER A 128 15.62 7.27 4.29
C SER A 128 14.25 7.28 4.97
N THR A 129 14.19 7.74 6.22
CA THR A 129 12.93 7.87 6.98
C THR A 129 11.97 8.89 6.34
N ILE A 130 12.48 10.06 5.92
CA ILE A 130 11.68 11.07 5.23
C ILE A 130 11.11 10.51 3.92
N LEU A 131 11.93 9.83 3.12
CA LEU A 131 11.51 9.21 1.87
C LEU A 131 10.44 8.14 2.10
N LEU A 132 10.57 7.33 3.14
CA LEU A 132 9.57 6.33 3.51
C LEU A 132 8.25 6.99 3.95
N GLY A 133 8.33 8.09 4.72
CA GLY A 133 7.17 8.88 5.10
C GLY A 133 6.43 9.49 3.90
N LEU A 134 7.18 10.09 2.96
CA LEU A 134 6.61 10.59 1.70
C LEU A 134 5.98 9.48 0.86
N MET A 135 6.59 8.29 0.85
CA MET A 135 6.04 7.13 0.15
C MET A 135 4.71 6.70 0.76
N ILE A 136 4.63 6.62 2.09
CA ILE A 136 3.39 6.33 2.81
C ILE A 136 2.31 7.37 2.47
N ILE A 137 2.66 8.66 2.47
CA ILE A 137 1.72 9.73 2.11
C ILE A 137 1.22 9.58 0.67
N SER A 138 2.12 9.34 -0.29
CA SER A 138 1.77 9.17 -1.71
C SER A 138 0.84 7.98 -1.94
N LEU A 139 1.15 6.83 -1.32
CA LEU A 139 0.33 5.62 -1.43
C LEU A 139 -0.99 5.77 -0.66
N SER A 140 -1.00 6.45 0.47
CA SER A 140 -2.22 6.73 1.22
C SER A 140 -3.14 7.65 0.43
N TYR A 141 -2.60 8.69 -0.21
CA TYR A 141 -3.33 9.55 -1.13
C TYR A 141 -3.94 8.73 -2.28
N ALA A 142 -3.17 7.86 -2.92
CA ALA A 142 -3.65 6.98 -3.98
C ALA A 142 -4.83 6.09 -3.53
N ASN A 143 -4.69 5.48 -2.34
CA ASN A 143 -5.75 4.68 -1.72
C ASN A 143 -6.98 5.52 -1.36
N ILE A 144 -6.78 6.75 -0.86
CA ILE A 144 -7.85 7.70 -0.53
C ILE A 144 -8.60 8.14 -1.79
N VAL A 145 -7.90 8.43 -2.88
CA VAL A 145 -8.49 8.84 -4.15
C VAL A 145 -9.28 7.69 -4.77
N LEU A 146 -8.72 6.47 -4.77
CA LEU A 146 -9.46 5.27 -5.15
C LEU A 146 -10.72 5.11 -4.29
N LEU A 147 -10.62 5.33 -2.98
CA LEU A 147 -11.73 5.16 -2.04
C LEU A 147 -12.82 6.23 -2.12
N ILE A 148 -12.51 7.49 -2.48
CA ILE A 148 -13.52 8.57 -2.62
C ILE A 148 -14.07 8.65 -4.04
N TYR A 149 -13.18 8.71 -5.03
CA TYR A 149 -13.56 9.08 -6.40
C TYR A 149 -13.86 7.86 -7.28
N HIS A 150 -13.40 6.67 -6.89
CA HIS A 150 -13.62 5.41 -7.62
C HIS A 150 -14.13 4.32 -6.66
N THR A 151 -15.24 4.62 -5.98
CA THR A 151 -15.78 3.89 -4.84
C THR A 151 -15.98 2.38 -5.08
N PRO A 152 -15.59 1.60 -4.07
CA PRO A 152 -16.58 0.89 -3.27
C PRO A 152 -16.71 1.56 -1.89
N THR A 153 -17.93 1.99 -1.58
CA THR A 153 -18.46 2.90 -0.53
C THR A 153 -17.94 2.72 0.93
N THR A 154 -18.33 3.58 1.90
CA THR A 154 -17.65 4.74 2.53
C THR A 154 -17.97 4.80 4.04
N ARG A 155 -17.04 5.28 4.89
CA ARG A 155 -17.23 6.21 6.05
C ARG A 155 -15.99 6.17 6.98
N ARG A 156 -15.30 7.32 7.10
CA ARG A 156 -13.89 7.44 7.53
C ARG A 156 -13.71 8.17 8.87
N PRO A 157 -13.12 7.50 9.87
CA PRO A 157 -12.43 8.13 11.00
C PRO A 157 -10.89 7.95 10.97
N LEU A 158 -10.35 7.23 9.98
CA LEU A 158 -8.94 6.79 9.94
C LEU A 158 -7.93 7.83 9.42
N ASP A 159 -8.43 8.88 8.77
CA ASP A 159 -7.59 9.86 8.07
C ASP A 159 -6.82 10.78 9.04
N ILE A 160 -7.24 10.89 10.31
CA ILE A 160 -6.54 11.70 11.32
C ILE A 160 -5.41 10.90 12.02
N ILE A 161 -5.55 9.58 12.14
CA ILE A 161 -4.59 8.76 12.91
C ILE A 161 -3.45 8.25 12.00
N LEU A 162 -3.77 7.76 10.79
CA LEU A 162 -2.78 7.19 9.87
C LEU A 162 -1.79 8.22 9.30
N ILE A 163 -2.18 9.49 9.27
CA ILE A 163 -1.33 10.57 8.75
C ILE A 163 -0.39 11.12 9.83
N HIS A 164 -0.85 11.18 11.10
CA HIS A 164 -0.08 11.77 12.19
C HIS A 164 0.79 10.77 12.98
N LEU A 165 0.48 9.47 12.94
CA LEU A 165 1.22 8.47 13.70
C LEU A 165 2.63 8.17 13.14
N PRO A 166 2.84 8.02 11.82
CA PRO A 166 4.18 7.84 11.27
C PRO A 166 5.06 9.06 11.54
N ALA A 167 4.50 10.27 11.40
CA ALA A 167 5.21 11.53 11.63
C ALA A 167 5.69 11.71 13.09
N ARG A 168 5.00 11.14 14.08
CA ARG A 168 5.36 11.21 15.50
C ARG A 168 6.35 10.12 15.96
N LEU A 169 6.56 9.09 15.15
CA LEU A 169 7.58 8.05 15.38
C LEU A 169 8.94 8.38 14.75
N ILE A 170 9.04 9.48 14.00
CA ILE A 170 10.24 9.93 13.24
C ILE A 170 11.41 10.38 14.14
N THR A 171 11.22 10.56 15.44
CA THR A 171 12.23 11.20 16.32
C THR A 171 13.08 10.24 17.16
N LEU A 172 12.95 8.93 17.01
CA LEU A 172 13.55 8.00 17.95
C LEU A 172 14.55 7.09 17.25
N GLY A 173 15.83 7.46 17.35
CA GLY A 173 17.01 6.72 16.88
C GLY A 173 17.19 5.40 17.62
N TRP A 174 16.20 4.52 17.55
CA TRP A 174 16.12 3.25 18.26
C TRP A 174 16.54 2.11 17.36
N SER A 175 17.84 2.08 17.05
CA SER A 175 18.50 0.91 16.49
C SER A 175 19.43 0.31 17.55
N TRP A 176 19.37 -1.00 17.78
CA TRP A 176 20.33 -1.68 18.65
C TRP A 176 21.45 -2.33 17.83
N PRO A 177 22.66 -2.44 18.39
CA PRO A 177 23.72 -3.24 17.79
C PRO A 177 23.30 -4.72 17.75
N TYR A 178 23.57 -5.38 16.63
CA TYR A 178 23.38 -6.81 16.45
C TYR A 178 24.19 -7.62 17.47
N GLY A 179 23.56 -8.66 18.07
CA GLY A 179 24.26 -9.69 18.83
C GLY A 179 24.18 -9.61 20.36
N ASP A 180 23.42 -8.67 20.94
CA ASP A 180 23.17 -8.65 22.39
C ASP A 180 21.81 -9.31 22.74
N PRO A 181 21.80 -10.58 23.21
CA PRO A 181 20.57 -11.30 23.54
C PRO A 181 19.78 -10.71 24.72
N THR A 182 20.35 -9.75 25.45
CA THR A 182 19.72 -9.18 26.64
C THR A 182 18.77 -8.01 26.34
N ARG A 183 18.85 -7.40 25.15
CA ARG A 183 18.13 -6.15 24.79
C ARG A 183 16.94 -6.32 23.86
N TYR A 184 16.57 -7.55 23.50
CA TYR A 184 15.29 -7.83 22.80
C TYR A 184 14.05 -7.50 23.66
N GLY A 185 14.29 -7.28 24.95
CA GLY A 185 13.40 -6.70 25.97
C GLY A 185 13.09 -5.23 25.78
N ASP A 186 13.84 -4.52 24.95
CA ASP A 186 13.79 -3.06 24.90
C ASP A 186 12.78 -2.60 23.84
N TYR A 187 12.07 -1.52 24.17
CA TYR A 187 11.07 -0.86 23.33
C TYR A 187 9.90 -1.76 22.85
N GLN A 188 9.56 -2.80 23.62
CA GLN A 188 8.49 -3.75 23.28
C GLN A 188 7.12 -3.09 23.25
N LEU A 189 6.91 -2.11 24.13
CA LEU A 189 5.65 -1.37 24.21
C LEU A 189 5.46 -0.49 22.99
N GLU A 190 6.53 0.03 22.44
CA GLU A 190 6.53 0.90 21.27
C GLU A 190 6.36 0.08 20.00
N GLY A 191 7.05 -1.07 19.91
CA GLY A 191 6.76 -2.08 18.90
C GLY A 191 5.28 -2.51 18.93
N LEU A 192 4.73 -2.76 20.13
CA LEU A 192 3.31 -3.08 20.31
C LEU A 192 2.39 -1.91 19.91
N ALA A 193 2.73 -0.70 20.33
CA ALA A 193 1.97 0.52 20.05
C ALA A 193 1.91 0.84 18.55
N VAL A 194 2.85 0.33 17.75
CA VAL A 194 2.79 0.40 16.28
C VAL A 194 2.01 -0.77 15.69
N VAL A 195 2.37 -2.00 16.06
CA VAL A 195 1.82 -3.22 15.44
C VAL A 195 0.33 -3.36 15.73
N LEU A 196 -0.10 -3.12 16.96
CA LEU A 196 -1.48 -3.36 17.39
C LEU A 196 -2.47 -2.42 16.68
N PRO A 197 -2.30 -1.09 16.67
CA PRO A 197 -3.20 -0.20 15.93
C PRO A 197 -3.21 -0.50 14.44
N VAL A 198 -2.05 -0.67 13.79
CA VAL A 198 -1.98 -0.96 12.34
C VAL A 198 -2.76 -2.23 12.01
N ASN A 199 -2.67 -3.26 12.85
CA ASN A 199 -3.40 -4.51 12.66
C ASN A 199 -4.90 -4.41 12.95
N ILE A 200 -5.31 -3.65 13.97
CA ILE A 200 -6.73 -3.34 14.20
C ILE A 200 -7.31 -2.60 12.99
N LEU A 201 -6.58 -1.63 12.45
CA LEU A 201 -7.00 -0.91 11.25
C LEU A 201 -7.11 -1.83 10.03
N ALA A 202 -6.14 -2.73 9.84
CA ALA A 202 -6.21 -3.72 8.79
C ALA A 202 -7.42 -4.66 8.96
N LEU A 203 -7.71 -5.09 10.19
CA LEU A 203 -8.86 -5.93 10.50
C LEU A 203 -10.19 -5.22 10.18
N VAL A 204 -10.33 -3.96 10.59
CA VAL A 204 -11.50 -3.14 10.26
C VAL A 204 -11.65 -2.98 8.76
N ALA A 205 -10.57 -2.71 8.03
CA ALA A 205 -10.60 -2.60 6.58
C ALA A 205 -11.04 -3.92 5.90
N VAL A 206 -10.50 -5.05 6.36
CA VAL A 206 -10.84 -6.39 5.84
C VAL A 206 -12.31 -6.74 6.09
N ILE A 207 -12.82 -6.53 7.32
CA ILE A 207 -14.22 -6.84 7.65
C ILE A 207 -15.18 -5.96 6.87
N LEU A 208 -14.91 -4.65 6.78
CA LEU A 208 -15.83 -3.72 6.14
C LEU A 208 -15.80 -3.80 4.61
N ARG A 209 -14.65 -4.10 4.00
CA ARG A 209 -14.48 -4.05 2.54
C ARG A 209 -14.35 -5.40 1.86
N HIS A 210 -14.18 -6.47 2.64
CA HIS A 210 -13.93 -7.80 2.10
C HIS A 210 -12.71 -7.82 1.17
N ASP A 211 -11.70 -6.98 1.47
CA ASP A 211 -10.53 -6.77 0.62
C ASP A 211 -9.50 -7.89 0.83
N VAL A 212 -9.44 -8.78 -0.15
CA VAL A 212 -8.53 -9.94 -0.17
C VAL A 212 -7.07 -9.49 -0.28
N VAL A 213 -6.78 -8.44 -1.07
CA VAL A 213 -5.41 -7.97 -1.31
C VAL A 213 -4.86 -7.34 -0.04
N TRP A 214 -5.67 -6.53 0.64
CA TRP A 214 -5.30 -5.94 1.93
C TRP A 214 -5.09 -7.02 3.00
N CYS A 215 -5.98 -8.01 3.05
CA CYS A 215 -5.87 -9.14 3.98
C CYS A 215 -4.57 -9.91 3.77
N PHE A 216 -4.28 -10.29 2.52
CA PHE A 216 -3.07 -11.03 2.16
C PHE A 216 -1.81 -10.22 2.50
N GLY A 217 -1.75 -8.93 2.12
CA GLY A 217 -0.60 -8.08 2.42
C GLY A 217 -0.35 -7.91 3.91
N ALA A 218 -1.39 -7.64 4.69
CA ALA A 218 -1.27 -7.48 6.15
C ALA A 218 -0.86 -8.80 6.84
N ALA A 219 -1.46 -9.93 6.44
CA ALA A 219 -1.08 -11.25 6.96
C ALA A 219 0.37 -11.62 6.60
N TRP A 220 0.81 -11.32 5.36
CA TRP A 220 2.18 -11.57 4.91
C TRP A 220 3.21 -10.75 5.69
N ILE A 221 2.94 -9.46 5.92
CA ILE A 221 3.84 -8.59 6.70
C ILE A 221 3.93 -9.09 8.14
N ASN A 222 2.80 -9.44 8.77
CA ASN A 222 2.84 -10.04 10.12
C ASN A 222 3.66 -11.34 10.13
N ALA A 223 3.48 -12.21 9.13
CA ALA A 223 4.27 -13.43 8.96
C ALA A 223 5.76 -13.15 8.83
N ALA A 224 6.12 -12.13 8.05
CA ALA A 224 7.50 -11.72 7.90
C ALA A 224 8.09 -11.19 9.24
N ILE A 225 7.31 -10.46 10.03
CA ILE A 225 7.77 -9.92 11.32
C ILE A 225 7.99 -11.04 12.34
N TRP A 226 7.04 -11.97 12.52
CA TRP A 226 7.19 -13.01 13.54
C TRP A 226 8.18 -14.11 13.15
N SER A 227 8.46 -14.29 11.85
CA SER A 227 9.44 -15.26 11.36
C SER A 227 10.90 -14.83 11.59
N ALA A 228 11.16 -13.52 11.72
CA ALA A 228 12.47 -13.04 12.17
C ALA A 228 12.60 -13.28 13.68
N ARG A 229 13.49 -14.17 14.11
CA ARG A 229 13.74 -14.47 15.54
C ARG A 229 15.09 -13.91 16.00
N PRO A 230 15.24 -13.54 17.29
CA PRO A 230 14.22 -13.51 18.35
C PRO A 230 13.37 -12.22 18.34
N LYS A 231 12.20 -12.26 19.01
CA LYS A 231 11.25 -11.12 19.09
C LYS A 231 10.71 -10.96 20.51
N ALA A 232 10.46 -9.70 20.86
CA ALA A 232 9.69 -9.30 22.03
C ALA A 232 8.34 -10.03 22.08
N ALA A 233 7.98 -10.58 23.24
CA ALA A 233 6.76 -11.36 23.40
C ALA A 233 5.48 -10.60 22.96
N PRO A 234 5.27 -9.31 23.33
CA PRO A 234 4.06 -8.58 22.92
C PRO A 234 3.95 -8.41 21.41
N VAL A 235 5.06 -8.11 20.72
CA VAL A 235 5.10 -7.95 19.27
C VAL A 235 4.89 -9.29 18.58
N PHE A 236 5.55 -10.35 19.07
CA PHE A 236 5.44 -11.69 18.54
C PHE A 236 4.01 -12.25 18.64
N ILE A 237 3.39 -12.16 19.83
CA ILE A 237 2.03 -12.64 20.06
C ILE A 237 1.05 -11.88 19.15
N THR A 238 1.16 -10.55 19.10
CA THR A 238 0.26 -9.72 18.29
C THR A 238 0.36 -10.08 16.80
N THR A 239 1.57 -10.15 16.25
CA THR A 239 1.78 -10.48 14.83
C THR A 239 1.31 -11.90 14.49
N VAL A 240 1.54 -12.90 15.35
CA VAL A 240 1.01 -14.27 15.15
C VAL A 240 -0.52 -14.28 15.18
N VAL A 241 -1.14 -13.65 16.18
CA VAL A 241 -2.60 -13.60 16.31
C VAL A 241 -3.23 -12.95 15.07
N PHE A 242 -2.73 -11.80 14.63
CA PHE A 242 -3.29 -11.11 13.46
C PHE A 242 -2.99 -11.81 12.13
N THR A 243 -1.92 -12.60 12.02
CA THR A 243 -1.69 -13.47 10.85
C THR A 243 -2.86 -14.44 10.64
N VAL A 244 -3.48 -14.91 11.73
CA VAL A 244 -4.61 -15.86 11.70
C VAL A 244 -5.97 -15.15 11.74
N VAL A 245 -6.12 -14.10 12.56
CA VAL A 245 -7.38 -13.38 12.73
C VAL A 245 -7.80 -12.66 11.44
N LEU A 246 -6.88 -12.09 10.68
CA LEU A 246 -7.19 -11.39 9.43
C LEU A 246 -7.89 -12.29 8.39
N PRO A 247 -7.36 -13.45 8.00
CA PRO A 247 -8.04 -14.34 7.04
C PRO A 247 -9.33 -14.94 7.62
N LEU A 248 -9.37 -15.29 8.91
CA LEU A 248 -10.61 -15.76 9.55
C LEU A 248 -11.71 -14.69 9.53
N ALA A 249 -11.36 -13.43 9.80
CA ALA A 249 -12.30 -12.32 9.76
C ALA A 249 -12.83 -12.06 8.34
N LEU A 250 -11.99 -12.21 7.31
CA LEU A 250 -12.43 -12.12 5.92
C LEU A 250 -13.46 -13.22 5.58
N VAL A 251 -13.19 -14.46 5.98
CA VAL A 251 -14.11 -15.59 5.78
C VAL A 251 -15.41 -15.38 6.56
N ALA A 252 -15.32 -14.96 7.83
CA ALA A 252 -16.50 -14.70 8.65
C ALA A 252 -17.34 -13.55 8.07
N ALA A 253 -16.72 -12.44 7.65
CA ALA A 253 -17.40 -11.31 7.06
C ALA A 253 -18.09 -11.68 5.73
N THR A 254 -17.41 -12.42 4.86
CA THR A 254 -17.97 -12.90 3.58
C THR A 254 -19.15 -13.85 3.77
N VAL A 255 -19.05 -14.81 4.69
CA VAL A 255 -20.17 -15.71 5.03
C VAL A 255 -21.33 -14.92 5.62
N PHE A 256 -21.06 -14.00 6.56
CA PHE A 256 -22.10 -13.19 7.19
C PHE A 256 -22.83 -12.30 6.19
N SER A 257 -22.12 -11.65 5.26
CA SER A 257 -22.75 -10.81 4.23
C SER A 257 -23.61 -11.64 3.29
N HIS A 258 -23.14 -12.83 2.90
CA HIS A 258 -23.90 -13.74 2.03
C HIS A 258 -25.21 -14.19 2.71
N LEU A 259 -25.15 -14.58 3.99
CA LEU A 259 -26.32 -14.97 4.77
C LEU A 259 -27.31 -13.81 4.97
N ARG A 260 -26.80 -12.59 5.24
CA ARG A 260 -27.64 -11.39 5.39
C ARG A 260 -28.35 -11.01 4.09
N ASN A 261 -27.65 -11.11 2.95
CA ASN A 261 -28.23 -10.78 1.65
C ASN A 261 -29.30 -11.80 1.22
N ARG A 262 -29.12 -13.09 1.53
CA ARG A 262 -30.17 -14.11 1.33
C ARG A 262 -31.46 -13.77 2.08
N LYS A 263 -31.36 -13.25 3.31
CA LYS A 263 -32.54 -12.84 4.10
C LYS A 263 -33.23 -11.57 3.58
N ARG A 264 -32.50 -10.69 2.87
CA ARG A 264 -33.06 -9.45 2.28
C ARG A 264 -33.87 -9.69 1.00
N GLY A 265 -33.58 -10.75 0.24
CA GLY A 265 -34.36 -11.12 -0.95
C GLY A 265 -35.76 -11.68 -0.65
N VAL A 266 -36.07 -11.98 0.62
CA VAL A 266 -37.37 -12.53 1.05
C VAL A 266 -38.42 -11.43 1.28
N ILE A 267 -38.01 -10.16 1.40
CA ILE A 267 -38.89 -9.00 1.62
C ILE A 267 -38.71 -8.02 0.46
N ALA A 268 -38.84 -8.51 -0.77
CA ALA A 268 -39.00 -7.65 -1.94
C ALA A 268 -40.50 -7.49 -2.18
N LEU A 269 -41.03 -6.27 -2.03
CA LEU A 269 -42.37 -5.96 -2.52
C LEU A 269 -42.39 -6.14 -4.05
N PRO A 270 -43.48 -6.70 -4.63
CA PRO A 270 -43.64 -6.76 -6.07
C PRO A 270 -43.47 -5.35 -6.66
N PRO A 271 -42.84 -5.20 -7.85
CA PRO A 271 -42.83 -3.92 -8.53
C PRO A 271 -44.28 -3.49 -8.78
N ASP A 272 -44.64 -2.28 -8.36
CA ASP A 272 -45.95 -1.71 -8.63
C ASP A 272 -46.13 -1.66 -10.16
N GLU A 273 -47.12 -2.41 -10.68
CA GLU A 273 -47.52 -2.32 -12.07
C GLU A 273 -48.02 -0.90 -12.32
N GLU A 274 -47.22 -0.08 -13.02
CA GLU A 274 -47.68 1.16 -13.63
C GLU A 274 -48.79 0.82 -14.63
N VAL A 275 -50.03 0.90 -14.15
CA VAL A 275 -51.25 0.81 -14.97
C VAL A 275 -51.25 2.01 -15.92
N HIS A 276 -50.72 1.80 -17.13
CA HIS A 276 -50.92 2.70 -18.26
C HIS A 276 -52.42 2.90 -18.51
N PRO A 277 -52.95 4.14 -18.49
CA PRO A 277 -54.31 4.39 -18.96
C PRO A 277 -54.33 4.17 -20.48
N ARG A 278 -55.11 3.19 -20.93
CA ARG A 278 -55.43 3.03 -22.35
C ARG A 278 -56.39 4.15 -22.76
N VAL A 279 -56.04 4.73 -23.91
CA VAL A 279 -56.76 5.71 -24.74
C VAL A 279 -58.25 5.40 -24.84
#